data_AF-A0A1M3MZA5-F1
#
_entry.id   AF-A0A1M3MZA5-F1
#
_cell.length_a   1.000
_cell.length_b   1.000
_cell.length_c   1.000
_cell.angle_alpha   90.00
_cell.angle_beta   90.00
_cell.angle_gamma   90.00
#
_symmetry.space_group_name_H-M   'P 1'
#
loop_
_entity.id
_entity.type
_entity.pdbx_description
1 polymer ?
#
loop_
_entity_poly.entity_id
_entity_poly.type
_entity_poly.pdbx_seq_one_letter_code
_entity_poly.pdbx_strand_id
1 'polypeptide(L)'
;MDPMSTRLERTHASPDAPSSGPGMRGVSVTRIEYDILDDVVRAMRAAPDDAYWARRLLDLVRDPVAATRLRSHIVTAVARWVAHDPSFFVHERYLSEQLAVWAWPREVLEDLDAELKLEDRSLTHLVMGRLWLEARRPPEDVPEFYARAARHLREVEPRLQVGTWHEAMCEALGVADPDELARRADAILDTAAPSARDRALLAILRGAARAGNWALYDAHRRAYGALDHEGVRMDSELVRLDGQRAEQTLGARMPVPTFKRKRSPIAMTPVQPGTEAPDAATVRPPSRPR
;
A
#
# COMPACT_ATOMS: atom_id res chain seq x y z
N MET A 1 57.64 -47.35 -32.02
CA MET A 1 56.97 -48.65 -32.20
C MET A 1 55.67 -48.36 -32.92
N ASP A 2 55.58 -48.80 -34.16
CA ASP A 2 54.30 -49.00 -34.86
C ASP A 2 53.94 -50.50 -34.70
N PRO A 3 52.66 -50.94 -34.79
CA PRO A 3 51.88 -50.64 -35.98
C PRO A 3 50.35 -50.52 -35.84
N MET A 4 49.77 -50.04 -36.95
CA MET A 4 48.46 -50.33 -37.54
C MET A 4 47.24 -49.49 -37.13
N SER A 5 46.34 -49.11 -38.04
CA SER A 5 46.31 -48.83 -39.49
C SER A 5 44.83 -48.77 -39.83
N THR A 6 44.41 -47.66 -40.47
CA THR A 6 43.27 -47.54 -41.43
C THR A 6 41.84 -47.78 -40.89
N ARG A 7 40.80 -47.04 -41.27
CA ARG A 7 40.55 -46.41 -42.59
C ARG A 7 39.43 -45.35 -42.50
N LEU A 8 39.62 -44.30 -43.32
CA LEU A 8 38.66 -43.33 -43.87
C LEU A 8 37.26 -43.94 -44.15
N GLU A 9 36.17 -43.17 -44.05
CA GLU A 9 35.68 -42.40 -45.21
C GLU A 9 34.80 -41.19 -44.84
N ARG A 10 35.11 -40.07 -45.50
CA ARG A 10 34.20 -38.94 -45.73
C ARG A 10 33.14 -39.38 -46.74
N THR A 11 31.88 -39.04 -46.47
CA THR A 11 30.91 -38.76 -47.54
C THR A 11 30.22 -37.44 -47.24
N HIS A 12 30.57 -36.44 -48.05
CA HIS A 12 29.76 -35.26 -48.27
C HIS A 12 28.47 -35.67 -48.98
N ALA A 13 27.32 -35.29 -48.44
CA ALA A 13 26.10 -35.12 -49.20
C ALA A 13 25.25 -34.00 -48.56
N SER A 14 25.39 -32.81 -49.12
CA SER A 14 24.34 -31.80 -49.27
C SER A 14 24.42 -31.39 -50.75
N PRO A 15 23.36 -31.01 -51.46
CA PRO A 15 22.08 -30.48 -50.97
C PRO A 15 20.84 -31.19 -51.58
N ASP A 16 19.68 -31.04 -50.93
CA ASP A 16 18.39 -30.80 -51.60
C ASP A 16 17.32 -30.59 -50.52
N ALA A 17 16.80 -29.36 -50.45
CA ALA A 17 15.48 -29.05 -49.92
C ALA A 17 14.53 -28.91 -51.13
N PRO A 18 13.19 -28.99 -51.02
CA PRO A 18 12.39 -28.90 -49.79
C PRO A 18 11.29 -29.98 -49.65
N SER A 19 10.99 -30.38 -48.41
CA SER A 19 9.72 -31.06 -48.11
C SER A 19 9.01 -30.29 -47.01
N SER A 20 8.03 -29.52 -47.47
CA SER A 20 7.04 -28.82 -46.67
C SER A 20 6.28 -29.81 -45.80
N GLY A 21 6.56 -29.80 -44.49
CA GLY A 21 5.82 -30.52 -43.45
C GLY A 21 5.32 -29.56 -42.39
N PRO A 22 4.06 -29.68 -41.93
CA PRO A 22 3.34 -28.60 -41.27
C PRO A 22 3.81 -28.40 -39.83
N GLY A 23 4.20 -27.15 -39.54
CA GLY A 23 4.15 -26.55 -38.20
C GLY A 23 4.92 -27.29 -37.12
N MET A 24 6.14 -26.82 -36.85
CA MET A 24 6.63 -26.77 -35.48
C MET A 24 5.60 -25.99 -34.65
N ARG A 25 4.59 -26.70 -34.15
CA ARG A 25 3.69 -26.22 -33.10
C ARG A 25 4.58 -25.82 -31.96
N GLY A 26 4.52 -24.53 -31.66
CA GLY A 26 5.36 -23.86 -30.69
C GLY A 26 5.59 -24.76 -29.48
N VAL A 27 6.86 -25.04 -29.22
CA VAL A 27 7.32 -25.28 -27.86
C VAL A 27 6.93 -24.00 -27.12
N SER A 28 5.75 -24.07 -26.52
CA SER A 28 5.10 -22.95 -25.90
C SER A 28 5.93 -22.60 -24.68
N VAL A 29 6.70 -21.52 -24.79
CA VAL A 29 7.45 -20.90 -23.68
C VAL A 29 6.53 -20.56 -22.49
N THR A 30 5.20 -20.66 -22.67
CA THR A 30 4.13 -20.45 -21.68
C THR A 30 3.98 -21.52 -20.59
N ARG A 31 4.90 -22.50 -20.45
CA ARG A 31 4.79 -23.56 -19.42
C ARG A 31 5.97 -23.64 -18.44
N ILE A 32 6.97 -22.78 -18.60
CA ILE A 32 8.11 -22.65 -17.66
C ILE A 32 7.93 -21.42 -16.75
N GLU A 33 6.81 -20.71 -16.85
CA GLU A 33 6.25 -20.01 -15.70
C GLU A 33 5.52 -21.05 -14.84
N TYR A 34 6.29 -21.91 -14.18
CA TYR A 34 5.85 -22.37 -12.87
C TYR A 34 5.59 -21.10 -12.07
N ASP A 35 4.34 -20.90 -11.65
CA ASP A 35 3.92 -19.71 -10.94
C ASP A 35 4.84 -19.57 -9.72
N ILE A 36 5.73 -18.57 -9.76
CA ILE A 36 6.74 -18.35 -8.72
C ILE A 36 6.06 -18.27 -7.35
N LEU A 37 4.80 -17.81 -7.29
CA LEU A 37 3.99 -17.82 -6.07
C LEU A 37 3.66 -19.24 -5.59
N ASP A 38 3.30 -20.15 -6.49
CA ASP A 38 3.03 -21.55 -6.14
C ASP A 38 4.30 -22.25 -5.63
N ASP A 39 5.46 -21.95 -6.21
CA ASP A 39 6.75 -22.45 -5.74
C ASP A 39 7.13 -21.89 -4.36
N VAL A 40 6.91 -20.59 -4.14
CA VAL A 40 7.12 -19.96 -2.82
C VAL A 40 6.16 -20.55 -1.78
N VAL A 41 4.89 -20.78 -2.14
CA VAL A 41 3.92 -21.43 -1.26
C VAL A 41 4.36 -22.85 -0.92
N ARG A 42 4.83 -23.62 -1.91
CA ARG A 42 5.34 -24.98 -1.70
C ARG A 42 6.58 -24.97 -0.80
N ALA A 43 7.51 -24.04 -1.02
CA ALA A 43 8.71 -23.90 -0.19
C ALA A 43 8.37 -23.46 1.24
N MET A 44 7.45 -22.50 1.41
CA MET A 44 6.95 -22.06 2.71
C MET A 44 6.28 -23.19 3.49
N ARG A 45 5.60 -24.12 2.81
CA ARG A 45 5.03 -25.32 3.43
C ARG A 45 6.11 -26.35 3.80
N ALA A 46 7.10 -26.55 2.95
CA ALA A 46 8.18 -27.51 3.16
C ALA A 46 9.17 -27.09 4.25
N ALA A 47 9.39 -25.79 4.41
CA ALA A 47 10.29 -25.19 5.41
C ALA A 47 9.48 -24.24 6.33
N PRO A 48 8.73 -24.78 7.31
CA PRO A 48 7.86 -23.97 8.16
C PRO A 48 8.61 -22.95 9.03
N ASP A 49 9.83 -23.28 9.43
CA ASP A 49 10.65 -22.46 10.33
C ASP A 49 11.49 -21.40 9.58
N ASP A 50 11.47 -21.43 8.24
CA ASP A 50 12.22 -20.48 7.41
C ASP A 50 11.37 -19.25 7.07
N ALA A 51 11.66 -18.14 7.73
CA ALA A 51 10.99 -16.86 7.53
C ALA A 51 11.27 -16.22 6.16
N TYR A 52 12.32 -16.66 5.44
CA TYR A 52 12.63 -16.16 4.11
C TYR A 52 11.46 -16.33 3.15
N TRP A 53 10.83 -17.52 3.13
CA TRP A 53 9.71 -17.79 2.23
C TRP A 53 8.45 -17.01 2.61
N ALA A 54 8.23 -16.77 3.91
CA ALA A 54 7.16 -15.90 4.38
C ALA A 54 7.36 -14.47 3.88
N ARG A 55 8.56 -13.90 4.07
CA ARG A 55 8.86 -12.56 3.56
C ARG A 55 8.75 -12.49 2.04
N ARG A 56 9.25 -13.51 1.35
CA ARG A 56 9.22 -13.60 -0.11
C ARG A 56 7.81 -13.65 -0.66
N LEU A 57 6.88 -14.35 0.00
CA LEU A 57 5.47 -14.34 -0.37
C LEU A 57 4.91 -12.92 -0.30
N LEU A 58 5.13 -12.23 0.83
CA LEU A 58 4.66 -10.85 1.03
C LEU A 58 5.28 -9.87 0.01
N ASP A 59 6.49 -10.15 -0.48
CA ASP A 59 7.12 -9.35 -1.53
C ASP A 59 6.54 -9.55 -2.92
N LEU A 60 6.00 -10.72 -3.23
CA LEU A 60 5.52 -11.05 -4.56
C LEU A 60 4.02 -10.78 -4.71
N VAL A 61 3.25 -10.84 -3.63
CA VAL A 61 1.81 -10.56 -3.65
C VAL A 61 1.58 -9.04 -3.71
N ARG A 62 1.56 -8.49 -4.91
CA ARG A 62 1.42 -7.04 -5.17
C ARG A 62 0.11 -6.65 -5.84
N ASP A 63 -0.73 -7.60 -6.20
CA ASP A 63 -2.04 -7.35 -6.82
C ASP A 63 -3.20 -7.99 -6.03
N PRO A 64 -4.42 -7.42 -6.12
CA PRO A 64 -5.57 -7.93 -5.36
C PRO A 64 -6.02 -9.34 -5.73
N VAL A 65 -5.79 -9.79 -6.97
CA VAL A 65 -6.22 -11.12 -7.43
C VAL A 65 -5.35 -12.18 -6.79
N ALA A 66 -4.02 -12.00 -6.81
CA ALA A 66 -3.09 -12.86 -6.11
C ALA A 66 -3.34 -12.85 -4.60
N ALA A 67 -3.57 -11.67 -4.00
CA ALA A 67 -3.85 -11.55 -2.57
C ALA A 67 -5.11 -12.32 -2.15
N THR A 68 -6.17 -12.26 -2.96
CA THR A 68 -7.40 -13.03 -2.74
C THR A 68 -7.14 -14.54 -2.83
N ARG A 69 -6.42 -14.97 -3.87
CA ARG A 69 -6.09 -16.40 -4.09
C ARG A 69 -5.25 -16.98 -2.95
N LEU A 70 -4.33 -16.19 -2.39
CA LEU A 70 -3.33 -16.61 -1.41
C LEU A 70 -3.65 -16.17 0.03
N ARG A 71 -4.92 -15.83 0.30
CA ARG A 71 -5.38 -15.26 1.57
C ARG A 71 -4.84 -15.98 2.81
N SER A 72 -5.05 -17.29 2.92
CA SER A 72 -4.59 -18.08 4.10
C SER A 72 -3.06 -18.18 4.19
N HIS A 73 -2.37 -18.14 3.06
CA HIS A 73 -0.90 -18.13 3.03
C HIS A 73 -0.34 -16.78 3.47
N ILE A 74 -1.00 -15.67 3.14
CA ILE A 74 -0.63 -14.33 3.64
C ILE A 74 -0.76 -14.29 5.16
N VAL A 75 -1.85 -14.81 5.73
CA VAL A 75 -2.04 -14.89 7.20
C VAL A 75 -0.87 -15.63 7.84
N THR A 76 -0.53 -16.80 7.30
CA THR A 76 0.60 -17.60 7.77
C THR A 76 1.93 -16.85 7.62
N ALA A 77 2.15 -16.18 6.50
CA ALA A 77 3.38 -15.45 6.22
C ALA A 77 3.55 -14.25 7.15
N VAL A 78 2.49 -13.49 7.44
CA VAL A 78 2.53 -12.40 8.43
C VAL A 78 2.89 -12.94 9.80
N ALA A 79 2.22 -14.00 10.26
CA ALA A 79 2.51 -14.59 11.57
C ALA A 79 3.98 -15.01 11.72
N ARG A 80 4.53 -15.69 10.70
CA ARG A 80 5.94 -16.11 10.68
C ARG A 80 6.90 -14.94 10.59
N TRP A 81 6.60 -13.95 9.76
CA TRP A 81 7.46 -12.78 9.60
C TRP A 81 7.54 -11.96 10.89
N VAL A 82 6.41 -11.74 11.56
CA VAL A 82 6.40 -11.04 12.86
C VAL A 82 7.17 -11.82 13.92
N ALA A 83 7.02 -13.15 13.96
CA ALA A 83 7.74 -13.99 14.92
C ALA A 83 9.26 -13.95 14.69
N HIS A 84 9.70 -13.76 13.43
CA HIS A 84 11.11 -13.65 13.07
C HIS A 84 11.69 -12.26 13.33
N ASP A 85 11.00 -11.21 12.88
CA ASP A 85 11.42 -9.81 13.04
C ASP A 85 10.25 -8.93 13.51
N PRO A 86 10.00 -8.88 14.82
CA PRO A 86 8.95 -8.04 15.38
C PRO A 86 9.28 -6.54 15.23
N SER A 87 10.58 -6.19 15.14
CA SER A 87 11.05 -4.81 15.06
C SER A 87 10.62 -4.13 13.77
N PHE A 88 10.46 -4.91 12.69
CA PHE A 88 9.89 -4.45 11.42
C PHE A 88 8.55 -3.72 11.64
N PHE A 89 7.61 -4.31 12.39
CA PHE A 89 6.31 -3.68 12.62
C PHE A 89 6.34 -2.54 13.63
N VAL A 90 7.38 -2.43 14.45
CA VAL A 90 7.55 -1.31 15.38
C VAL A 90 8.08 -0.07 14.65
N HIS A 91 9.01 -0.27 13.72
CA HIS A 91 9.82 0.83 13.17
C HIS A 91 9.57 1.13 11.70
N GLU A 92 9.14 0.15 10.88
CA GLU A 92 8.93 0.36 9.44
C GLU A 92 7.81 1.38 9.22
N ARG A 93 8.11 2.46 8.53
CA ARG A 93 7.14 3.53 8.26
C ARG A 93 6.22 3.19 7.09
N TYR A 94 6.77 2.61 6.03
CA TYR A 94 6.09 2.45 4.75
C TYR A 94 5.52 1.04 4.62
N LEU A 95 4.76 0.60 5.62
CA LEU A 95 4.30 -0.78 5.69
C LEU A 95 3.34 -1.11 4.55
N SER A 96 2.50 -0.15 4.14
CA SER A 96 1.65 -0.30 2.96
C SER A 96 2.48 -0.63 1.72
N GLU A 97 3.60 0.06 1.48
CA GLU A 97 4.47 -0.17 0.34
C GLU A 97 5.32 -1.44 0.48
N GLN A 98 5.92 -1.65 1.67
CA GLN A 98 6.83 -2.78 1.89
C GLN A 98 6.12 -4.13 1.76
N LEU A 99 4.89 -4.24 2.25
CA LEU A 99 4.10 -5.48 2.21
C LEU A 99 2.96 -5.46 1.16
N ALA A 100 2.78 -4.36 0.42
CA ALA A 100 1.63 -4.14 -0.45
C ALA A 100 0.28 -4.36 0.26
N VAL A 101 0.16 -3.92 1.52
CA VAL A 101 -1.08 -4.07 2.30
C VAL A 101 -2.26 -3.37 1.61
N TRP A 102 -2.00 -2.30 0.84
CA TRP A 102 -2.99 -1.64 -0.01
C TRP A 102 -3.63 -2.57 -1.07
N ALA A 103 -2.96 -3.66 -1.45
CA ALA A 103 -3.48 -4.63 -2.41
C ALA A 103 -4.35 -5.70 -1.75
N TRP A 104 -4.28 -5.84 -0.42
CA TRP A 104 -4.95 -6.94 0.28
C TRP A 104 -6.46 -6.68 0.37
N PRO A 105 -7.29 -7.69 0.06
CA PRO A 105 -8.72 -7.59 0.29
C PRO A 105 -9.01 -7.55 1.79
N ARG A 106 -10.15 -6.95 2.18
CA ARG A 106 -10.57 -6.79 3.58
C ARG A 106 -10.57 -8.13 4.33
N GLU A 107 -10.96 -9.17 3.63
CA GLU A 107 -11.04 -10.54 4.07
C GLU A 107 -9.69 -11.07 4.62
N VAL A 108 -8.54 -10.64 4.08
CA VAL A 108 -7.22 -10.99 4.63
C VAL A 108 -7.03 -10.40 6.03
N LEU A 109 -7.46 -9.16 6.24
CA LEU A 109 -7.36 -8.50 7.56
C LEU A 109 -8.32 -9.12 8.57
N GLU A 110 -9.50 -9.53 8.11
CA GLU A 110 -10.47 -10.22 8.96
C GLU A 110 -9.97 -11.59 9.42
N ASP A 111 -9.30 -12.35 8.54
CA ASP A 111 -8.64 -13.60 8.94
C ASP A 111 -7.48 -13.34 9.87
N LEU A 112 -6.65 -12.33 9.59
CA LEU A 112 -5.57 -11.94 10.50
C LEU A 112 -6.11 -11.59 11.89
N ASP A 113 -7.24 -10.88 11.99
CA ASP A 113 -7.86 -10.57 13.28
C ASP A 113 -8.34 -11.82 14.03
N ALA A 114 -8.81 -12.83 13.30
CA ALA A 114 -9.30 -14.08 13.89
C ALA A 114 -8.17 -15.05 14.26
N GLU A 115 -7.10 -15.08 13.46
CA GLU A 115 -6.11 -16.15 13.46
C GLU A 115 -4.72 -15.72 13.96
N LEU A 116 -4.34 -14.44 13.81
CA LEU A 116 -3.02 -13.97 14.24
C LEU A 116 -2.94 -13.98 15.76
N LYS A 117 -2.17 -14.93 16.29
CA LYS A 117 -1.89 -15.07 17.72
C LYS A 117 -0.40 -15.24 17.92
N LEU A 118 0.25 -14.19 18.41
CA LEU A 118 1.65 -14.22 18.79
C LEU A 118 1.77 -14.47 20.30
N GLU A 119 2.93 -14.93 20.75
CA GLU A 119 3.21 -15.09 22.19
C GLU A 119 3.02 -13.76 22.94
N ASP A 120 3.46 -12.66 22.33
CA ASP A 120 3.21 -11.31 22.81
C ASP A 120 1.88 -10.76 22.26
N ARG A 121 0.89 -10.70 23.13
CA ARG A 121 -0.43 -10.14 22.80
C ARG A 121 -0.36 -8.66 22.42
N SER A 122 0.48 -7.87 23.09
CA SER A 122 0.65 -6.45 22.76
C SER A 122 1.24 -6.26 21.38
N LEU A 123 2.17 -7.13 20.97
CA LEU A 123 2.72 -7.12 19.62
C LEU A 123 1.65 -7.50 18.57
N THR A 124 0.80 -8.48 18.89
CA THR A 124 -0.33 -8.85 18.02
C THR A 124 -1.23 -7.64 17.76
N HIS A 125 -1.59 -6.91 18.82
CA HIS A 125 -2.39 -5.68 18.70
C HIS A 125 -1.66 -4.58 17.93
N LEU A 126 -0.36 -4.39 18.11
CA LEU A 126 0.41 -3.43 17.33
C LEU A 126 0.36 -3.77 15.83
N VAL A 127 0.65 -5.01 15.47
CA VAL A 127 0.64 -5.48 14.08
C VAL A 127 -0.75 -5.30 13.46
N MET A 128 -1.81 -5.74 14.13
CA MET A 128 -3.17 -5.61 13.60
C MET A 128 -3.58 -4.15 13.45
N GLY A 129 -3.32 -3.31 14.45
CA GLY A 129 -3.63 -1.88 14.38
C GLY A 129 -2.95 -1.20 13.20
N ARG A 130 -1.70 -1.57 12.93
CA ARG A 130 -0.95 -1.08 11.77
C ARG A 130 -1.47 -1.61 10.44
N LEU A 131 -1.72 -2.91 10.32
CA LEU A 131 -2.21 -3.48 9.06
C LEU A 131 -3.58 -2.91 8.67
N TRP A 132 -4.49 -2.73 9.63
CA TRP A 132 -5.75 -2.02 9.39
C TRP A 132 -5.57 -0.56 8.99
N LEU A 133 -4.52 0.12 9.44
CA LEU A 133 -4.27 1.51 9.04
C LEU A 133 -3.79 1.61 7.58
N GLU A 134 -2.95 0.66 7.16
CA GLU A 134 -2.16 0.69 5.92
C GLU A 134 -2.88 0.04 4.73
N ALA A 135 -3.95 -0.70 5.01
CA ALA A 135 -4.74 -1.37 4.00
C ALA A 135 -5.60 -0.42 3.17
N ARG A 136 -6.11 -0.96 2.05
CA ARG A 136 -7.09 -0.24 1.24
C ARG A 136 -8.42 -0.14 1.95
N ARG A 137 -8.99 1.06 1.91
CA ARG A 137 -10.22 1.44 2.61
C ARG A 137 -11.42 1.42 1.66
N PRO A 138 -12.55 0.77 2.02
CA PRO A 138 -13.82 0.98 1.34
C PRO A 138 -14.34 2.41 1.57
N PRO A 139 -14.83 3.13 0.56
CA PRO A 139 -15.36 4.49 0.72
C PRO A 139 -16.50 4.63 1.74
N GLU A 140 -17.35 3.62 1.85
CA GLU A 140 -18.54 3.58 2.70
C GLU A 140 -18.22 3.39 4.19
N ASP A 141 -17.11 2.74 4.51
CA ASP A 141 -16.79 2.27 5.87
C ASP A 141 -15.56 2.97 6.48
N VAL A 142 -15.11 4.08 5.89
CA VAL A 142 -13.84 4.72 6.26
C VAL A 142 -13.72 4.93 7.79
N PRO A 143 -14.67 5.57 8.50
CA PRO A 143 -14.54 5.78 9.95
C PRO A 143 -14.48 4.48 10.75
N GLU A 144 -15.27 3.47 10.38
CA GLU A 144 -15.27 2.17 11.07
C GLU A 144 -13.94 1.43 10.89
N PHE A 145 -13.36 1.51 9.69
CA PHE A 145 -12.07 0.92 9.37
C PHE A 145 -10.97 1.47 10.29
N TYR A 146 -10.93 2.80 10.46
CA TYR A 146 -9.99 3.45 11.37
C TYR A 146 -10.32 3.21 12.84
N ALA A 147 -11.61 3.06 13.20
CA ALA A 147 -12.01 2.73 14.56
C ALA A 147 -11.51 1.34 14.96
N ARG A 148 -11.45 0.40 14.01
CA ARG A 148 -10.86 -0.93 14.22
C ARG A 148 -9.36 -0.83 14.46
N ALA A 149 -8.62 -0.11 13.61
CA ALA A 149 -7.20 0.17 13.81
C ALA A 149 -6.93 0.77 15.21
N ALA A 150 -7.68 1.82 15.59
CA ALA A 150 -7.56 2.47 16.89
C ALA A 150 -7.83 1.51 18.07
N ARG A 151 -8.80 0.60 17.93
CA ARG A 151 -9.12 -0.40 18.96
C ARG A 151 -7.92 -1.30 19.24
N HIS A 152 -7.25 -1.81 18.20
CA HIS A 152 -6.05 -2.60 18.39
C HIS A 152 -4.91 -1.75 19.00
N LEU A 153 -4.68 -0.55 18.48
CA LEU A 153 -3.59 0.32 18.99
C LEU A 153 -3.77 0.73 20.46
N ARG A 154 -5.00 0.79 20.98
CA ARG A 154 -5.30 1.05 22.41
C ARG A 154 -4.90 -0.10 23.33
N GLU A 155 -4.93 -1.33 22.85
CA GLU A 155 -4.56 -2.53 23.60
C GLU A 155 -3.04 -2.77 23.63
N VAL A 156 -2.25 -1.91 22.97
CA VAL A 156 -0.79 -1.97 22.97
C VAL A 156 -0.25 -1.46 24.31
N GLU A 157 0.53 -2.29 24.99
CA GLU A 157 1.20 -1.95 26.25
C GLU A 157 2.24 -0.83 26.06
N PRO A 158 2.49 0.02 27.09
CA PRO A 158 3.41 1.15 27.00
C PRO A 158 4.81 0.82 26.45
N ARG A 159 5.35 -0.37 26.74
CA ARG A 159 6.68 -0.80 26.25
C ARG A 159 6.78 -0.92 24.72
N LEU A 160 5.65 -1.09 24.03
CA LEU A 160 5.57 -1.15 22.56
C LEU A 160 4.93 0.10 21.94
N GLN A 161 4.56 1.09 22.75
CA GLN A 161 4.12 2.41 22.29
C GLN A 161 5.32 3.26 21.89
N VAL A 162 6.05 2.80 20.88
CA VAL A 162 7.29 3.44 20.37
C VAL A 162 7.29 3.44 18.85
N GLY A 163 8.22 4.20 18.26
CA GLY A 163 8.44 4.19 16.82
C GLY A 163 7.24 4.71 16.02
N THR A 164 6.57 3.82 15.30
CA THR A 164 5.44 4.16 14.43
C THR A 164 4.09 4.17 15.14
N TRP A 165 4.03 3.66 16.38
CA TRP A 165 2.77 3.61 17.14
C TRP A 165 2.13 4.98 17.35
N HIS A 166 2.92 6.01 17.71
CA HIS A 166 2.39 7.36 17.98
C HIS A 166 1.71 7.98 16.77
N GLU A 167 2.34 7.87 15.60
CA GLU A 167 1.79 8.33 14.31
C GLU A 167 0.53 7.52 13.96
N ALA A 168 0.59 6.19 14.05
CA ALA A 168 -0.52 5.31 13.73
C ALA A 168 -1.76 5.58 14.61
N MET A 169 -1.55 5.79 15.91
CA MET A 169 -2.62 6.10 16.85
C MET A 169 -3.26 7.45 16.53
N CYS A 170 -2.45 8.47 16.22
CA CYS A 170 -2.98 9.79 15.84
C CYS A 170 -3.74 9.76 14.52
N GLU A 171 -3.22 9.07 13.49
CA GLU A 171 -3.92 8.92 12.20
C GLU A 171 -5.24 8.16 12.38
N ALA A 172 -5.26 7.09 13.19
CA ALA A 172 -6.46 6.33 13.46
C ALA A 172 -7.54 7.16 14.17
N LEU A 173 -7.19 7.83 15.27
CA LEU A 173 -8.12 8.69 16.00
C LEU A 173 -8.56 9.90 15.17
N GLY A 174 -7.66 10.49 14.37
CA GLY A 174 -7.98 11.65 13.53
C GLY A 174 -9.04 11.41 12.46
N VAL A 175 -9.40 10.14 12.20
CA VAL A 175 -10.55 9.77 11.35
C VAL A 175 -11.70 9.21 12.18
N ALA A 176 -11.40 8.31 13.12
CA ALA A 176 -12.42 7.55 13.84
C ALA A 176 -13.04 8.32 15.01
N ASP A 177 -12.24 9.08 15.74
CA ASP A 177 -12.63 9.76 16.98
C ASP A 177 -11.77 11.02 17.21
N PRO A 178 -12.06 12.12 16.49
CA PRO A 178 -11.26 13.34 16.58
C PRO A 178 -11.32 14.01 17.96
N ASP A 179 -12.38 13.79 18.73
CA ASP A 179 -12.50 14.32 20.09
C ASP A 179 -11.54 13.60 21.04
N GLU A 180 -11.41 12.28 20.91
CA GLU A 180 -10.40 11.52 21.65
C GLU A 180 -8.97 11.89 21.24
N LEU A 181 -8.73 12.14 19.94
CA LEU A 181 -7.45 12.68 19.49
C LEU A 181 -7.14 13.99 20.23
N ALA A 182 -8.10 14.92 20.30
CA ALA A 182 -7.93 16.20 20.98
C ALA A 182 -7.61 16.04 22.48
N ARG A 183 -8.27 15.09 23.17
CA ARG A 183 -8.02 14.81 24.59
C ARG A 183 -6.64 14.21 24.86
N ARG A 184 -6.09 13.44 23.91
CA ARG A 184 -4.87 12.64 24.12
C ARG A 184 -3.62 13.19 23.42
N ALA A 185 -3.75 14.17 22.54
CA ALA A 185 -2.66 14.69 21.71
C ALA A 185 -1.39 14.99 22.52
N ASP A 186 -1.50 15.79 23.59
CA ASP A 186 -0.36 16.14 24.44
C ASP A 186 0.29 14.91 25.08
N ALA A 187 -0.52 14.04 25.69
CA ALA A 187 -0.02 12.82 26.33
C ALA A 187 0.69 11.87 25.35
N ILE A 188 0.20 11.77 24.11
CA ILE A 188 0.87 11.00 23.05
C ILE A 188 2.20 11.65 22.70
N LEU A 189 2.24 12.96 22.50
CA LEU A 189 3.46 13.68 22.15
C LEU A 189 4.51 13.61 23.26
N ASP A 190 4.11 13.67 24.52
CA ASP A 190 5.00 13.65 25.69
C ASP A 190 5.75 12.33 25.86
N THR A 191 5.21 11.24 25.33
CA THR A 191 5.85 9.92 25.34
C THR A 191 6.61 9.60 24.05
N ALA A 192 6.48 10.44 23.02
CA ALA A 192 7.10 10.21 21.72
C ALA A 192 8.58 10.63 21.74
N ALA A 193 9.46 9.73 21.27
CA ALA A 193 10.83 10.11 20.93
C ALA A 193 10.84 11.19 19.83
N PRO A 194 11.88 12.05 19.72
CA PRO A 194 11.89 13.18 18.80
C PRO A 194 11.50 12.81 17.36
N SER A 195 12.05 11.71 16.83
CA SER A 195 11.74 11.25 15.46
C SER A 195 10.28 10.83 15.27
N ALA A 196 9.61 10.32 16.30
CA ALA A 196 8.19 9.96 16.26
C ALA A 196 7.27 11.14 16.55
N ARG A 197 7.75 12.10 17.35
CA ARG A 197 7.00 13.30 17.75
C ARG A 197 6.62 14.14 16.54
N ASP A 198 7.55 14.37 15.62
CA ASP A 198 7.31 15.16 14.40
C ASP A 198 6.16 14.55 13.56
N ARG A 199 6.16 13.22 13.42
CA ARG A 199 5.16 12.49 12.64
C ARG A 199 3.80 12.45 13.32
N ALA A 200 3.79 12.18 14.63
CA ALA A 200 2.57 12.24 15.44
C ALA A 200 1.94 13.64 15.38
N LEU A 201 2.77 14.69 15.40
CA LEU A 201 2.33 16.07 15.30
C LEU A 201 1.66 16.36 13.95
N LEU A 202 2.26 15.91 12.83
CA LEU A 202 1.62 16.03 11.51
C LEU A 202 0.29 15.27 11.43
N ALA A 203 0.24 14.06 11.98
CA ALA A 203 -0.99 13.26 12.06
C ALA A 203 -2.09 13.96 12.89
N ILE A 204 -1.73 14.59 14.01
CA ILE A 204 -2.63 15.43 14.81
C ILE A 204 -3.18 16.59 13.98
N LEU A 205 -2.33 17.31 13.24
CA LEU A 205 -2.75 18.43 12.39
C LEU A 205 -3.70 17.98 11.29
N ARG A 206 -3.43 16.84 10.63
CA ARG A 206 -4.32 16.24 9.63
C ARG A 206 -5.67 15.86 10.23
N GLY A 207 -5.67 15.20 11.38
CA GLY A 207 -6.89 14.83 12.10
C GLY A 207 -7.72 16.05 12.51
N ALA A 208 -7.07 17.07 13.07
CA ALA A 208 -7.70 18.32 13.48
C ALA A 208 -8.34 19.04 12.28
N ALA A 209 -7.61 19.19 11.17
CA ALA A 209 -8.12 19.84 9.96
C ALA A 209 -9.28 19.06 9.32
N ARG A 210 -9.21 17.72 9.30
CA ARG A 210 -10.29 16.85 8.82
C ARG A 210 -11.58 17.04 9.63
N ALA A 211 -11.45 17.14 10.94
CA ALA A 211 -12.57 17.35 11.85
C ALA A 211 -13.05 18.81 11.95
N GLY A 212 -12.32 19.76 11.34
CA GLY A 212 -12.57 21.19 11.51
C GLY A 212 -12.25 21.70 12.92
N ASN A 213 -11.50 20.95 13.72
CA ASN A 213 -11.07 21.36 15.06
C ASN A 213 -9.86 22.30 14.97
N TRP A 214 -10.12 23.55 14.59
CA TRP A 214 -9.08 24.56 14.39
C TRP A 214 -8.38 24.99 15.68
N ALA A 215 -9.01 24.80 16.85
CA ALA A 215 -8.38 25.06 18.13
C ALA A 215 -7.23 24.08 18.41
N LEU A 216 -7.48 22.77 18.20
CA LEU A 216 -6.42 21.75 18.28
C LEU A 216 -5.33 21.98 17.23
N TYR A 217 -5.74 22.29 16.00
CA TYR A 217 -4.81 22.61 14.92
C TYR A 217 -3.88 23.77 15.31
N ASP A 218 -4.43 24.90 15.79
CA ASP A 218 -3.66 26.09 16.14
C ASP A 218 -2.72 25.85 17.34
N ALA A 219 -3.15 25.04 18.32
CA ALA A 219 -2.32 24.67 19.47
C ALA A 219 -1.04 23.94 19.05
N HIS A 220 -1.13 23.05 18.06
CA HIS A 220 -0.02 22.19 17.63
C HIS A 220 0.72 22.71 16.39
N ARG A 221 0.11 23.59 15.58
CA ARG A 221 0.70 24.11 14.35
C ARG A 221 2.01 24.86 14.60
N ARG A 222 2.09 25.63 15.69
CA ARG A 222 3.32 26.37 16.04
C ARG A 222 4.46 25.43 16.39
N ALA A 223 4.17 24.38 17.15
CA ALA A 223 5.18 23.38 17.50
C ALA A 223 5.72 22.69 16.24
N TYR A 224 4.86 22.39 15.27
CA TYR A 224 5.27 21.75 14.01
C TYR A 224 6.08 22.69 13.13
N GLY A 225 5.65 23.94 12.99
CA GLY A 225 6.38 24.96 12.21
C GLY A 225 7.71 25.39 12.84
N ALA A 226 7.95 25.06 14.11
CA ALA A 226 9.21 25.33 14.81
C ALA A 226 10.21 24.17 14.74
N LEU A 227 9.84 23.03 14.12
CA LEU A 227 10.75 21.92 13.89
C LEU A 227 11.84 22.37 12.91
N ASP A 228 13.09 22.33 13.39
CA ASP A 228 14.27 22.81 12.67
C ASP A 228 14.71 21.78 11.62
N HIS A 229 13.94 21.70 10.53
CA HIS A 229 14.40 21.09 9.30
C HIS A 229 14.37 22.18 8.24
N GLU A 230 15.48 22.42 7.54
CA GLU A 230 15.51 23.29 6.35
C GLU A 230 14.44 22.91 5.29
N GLY A 231 13.81 21.73 5.40
CA GLY A 231 12.66 21.28 4.63
C GLY A 231 11.25 21.67 5.13
N VAL A 232 11.06 22.08 6.40
CA VAL A 232 9.73 22.48 6.93
C VAL A 232 9.26 23.82 6.35
N ARG A 233 10.19 24.67 5.91
CA ARG A 233 9.90 25.97 5.26
C ARG A 233 9.16 25.85 3.92
N MET A 234 9.08 24.66 3.34
CA MET A 234 8.36 24.34 2.10
C MET A 234 7.49 23.09 2.27
N ASP A 235 7.00 22.82 3.47
CA ASP A 235 6.17 21.64 3.69
C ASP A 235 4.79 21.85 3.03
N SER A 236 4.62 21.19 1.87
CA SER A 236 3.39 21.25 1.06
C SER A 236 2.16 20.86 1.87
N GLU A 237 2.32 20.06 2.93
CA GLU A 237 1.22 19.62 3.78
C GLU A 237 0.67 20.75 4.64
N LEU A 238 1.50 21.56 5.32
CA LEU A 238 0.99 22.69 6.11
C LEU A 238 0.27 23.71 5.22
N VAL A 239 0.85 24.02 4.07
CA VAL A 239 0.24 24.93 3.09
C VAL A 239 -1.10 24.38 2.62
N ARG A 240 -1.18 23.08 2.33
CA ARG A 240 -2.43 22.40 1.95
C ARG A 240 -3.48 22.48 3.08
N LEU A 241 -3.09 22.24 4.32
CA LEU A 241 -4.01 22.28 5.48
C LEU A 241 -4.48 23.71 5.79
N ASP A 242 -3.59 24.70 5.72
CA ASP A 242 -3.94 26.12 5.85
C ASP A 242 -4.90 26.56 4.72
N GLY A 243 -4.68 26.08 3.49
CA GLY A 243 -5.58 26.28 2.35
C GLY A 243 -6.97 25.68 2.59
N GLN A 244 -7.02 24.43 3.07
CA GLN A 244 -8.27 23.76 3.44
C GLN A 244 -9.06 24.56 4.49
N ARG A 245 -8.39 25.13 5.49
CA ARG A 245 -9.02 26.02 6.49
C ARG A 245 -9.63 27.26 5.84
N ALA A 246 -8.89 27.91 4.94
CA ALA A 246 -9.35 29.10 4.25
C ALA A 246 -10.60 28.81 3.42
N GLU A 247 -10.61 27.70 2.68
CA GLU A 247 -11.77 27.26 1.89
C GLU A 247 -13.01 27.01 2.77
N GLN A 248 -12.85 26.29 3.89
CA GLN A 248 -13.97 26.04 4.81
C GLN A 248 -14.50 27.34 5.44
N THR A 249 -13.61 28.28 5.78
CA THR A 249 -13.99 29.58 6.34
C THR A 249 -14.72 30.44 5.31
N LEU A 250 -14.30 30.42 4.04
CA LEU A 250 -14.95 31.12 2.94
C LEU A 250 -16.30 30.49 2.56
N GLY A 251 -16.37 29.15 2.53
CA GLY A 251 -17.60 28.40 2.30
C GLY A 251 -18.66 28.61 3.38
N ALA A 252 -18.26 28.84 4.63
CA ALA A 252 -19.17 29.19 5.72
C ALA A 252 -19.67 30.65 5.68
N ARG A 253 -18.91 31.55 5.04
CA ARG A 253 -19.25 32.98 4.92
C ARG A 253 -20.03 33.34 3.66
N MET A 254 -20.02 32.47 2.66
CA MET A 254 -20.80 32.62 1.43
C MET A 254 -22.11 31.83 1.57
N PRO A 255 -23.30 32.46 1.52
CA PRO A 255 -24.52 31.68 1.33
C PRO A 255 -24.36 30.94 0.00
N VAL A 256 -24.43 29.61 0.04
CA VAL A 256 -24.46 28.78 -1.17
C VAL A 256 -25.57 29.34 -2.05
N PRO A 257 -25.28 29.95 -3.22
CA PRO A 257 -26.36 30.27 -4.13
C PRO A 257 -26.93 28.92 -4.54
N THR A 258 -28.19 28.68 -4.19
CA THR A 258 -28.98 27.56 -4.69
C THR A 258 -29.19 27.76 -6.19
N PHE A 259 -28.12 27.61 -6.97
CA PHE A 259 -28.24 27.31 -8.37
C PHE A 259 -28.85 25.91 -8.42
N LYS A 260 -30.19 25.87 -8.51
CA LYS A 260 -30.90 24.74 -9.09
C LYS A 260 -30.20 24.46 -10.42
N ARG A 261 -29.30 23.48 -10.45
CA ARG A 261 -28.80 22.90 -11.69
C ARG A 261 -30.04 22.38 -12.41
N LYS A 262 -30.57 23.17 -13.36
CA LYS A 262 -31.40 22.61 -14.42
C LYS A 262 -30.51 21.58 -15.10
N ARG A 263 -30.71 20.30 -14.77
CA ARG A 263 -30.24 19.20 -15.58
C ARG A 263 -30.96 19.34 -16.92
N SER A 264 -30.37 20.05 -17.85
CA SER A 264 -30.68 19.84 -19.26
C SER A 264 -30.22 18.43 -19.59
N PRO A 265 -31.09 17.52 -20.03
CA PRO A 265 -30.66 16.21 -20.47
C PRO A 265 -29.81 16.41 -21.72
N ILE A 266 -28.51 16.14 -21.62
CA ILE A 266 -27.71 15.86 -22.82
C ILE A 266 -28.24 14.52 -23.31
N ALA A 267 -28.99 14.54 -24.41
CA ALA A 267 -29.36 13.34 -25.13
C ALA A 267 -28.05 12.68 -25.60
N MET A 268 -27.60 11.66 -24.88
CA MET A 268 -26.58 10.75 -25.40
C MET A 268 -27.26 9.84 -26.40
N THR A 269 -27.18 10.19 -27.68
CA THR A 269 -27.47 9.26 -28.77
C THR A 269 -26.47 8.10 -28.66
N PRO A 270 -26.91 6.84 -28.58
CA PRO A 270 -25.98 5.71 -28.53
C PRO A 270 -25.23 5.64 -29.86
N VAL A 271 -23.90 5.66 -29.82
CA VAL A 271 -23.07 5.37 -30.99
C VAL A 271 -23.25 3.90 -31.32
N GLN A 272 -23.86 3.61 -32.47
CA GLN A 272 -23.93 2.26 -33.03
C GLN A 272 -22.52 1.80 -33.46
N PRO A 273 -22.16 0.53 -33.24
CA PRO A 273 -20.89 0.00 -33.71
C PRO A 273 -20.95 -0.17 -35.23
N GLY A 274 -20.16 0.61 -35.97
CA GLY A 274 -20.00 0.42 -37.42
C GLY A 274 -19.72 1.66 -38.27
N THR A 275 -19.37 2.81 -37.70
CA THR A 275 -19.03 4.00 -38.51
C THR A 275 -17.59 4.43 -38.25
N GLU A 276 -16.79 4.40 -39.30
CA GLU A 276 -15.38 4.79 -39.32
C GLU A 276 -15.19 6.18 -38.71
N ALA A 277 -14.22 6.29 -37.80
CA ALA A 277 -13.86 7.56 -37.19
C ALA A 277 -13.14 8.46 -38.22
N PRO A 278 -13.44 9.78 -38.27
CA PRO A 278 -12.64 10.69 -39.08
C PRO A 278 -11.28 10.92 -38.41
N ASP A 279 -10.21 10.85 -39.21
CA ASP A 279 -8.82 11.08 -38.85
C ASP A 279 -8.62 12.35 -38.01
N ALA A 280 -8.27 12.18 -36.74
CA ALA A 280 -7.76 13.26 -35.90
C ALA A 280 -6.23 13.33 -36.06
N ALA A 281 -5.78 14.36 -36.77
CA ALA A 281 -4.38 14.66 -37.03
C ALA A 281 -3.50 14.61 -35.78
N THR A 282 -2.44 13.81 -35.83
CA THR A 282 -1.41 13.70 -34.80
C THR A 282 -0.54 14.95 -34.82
N VAL A 283 -0.74 15.87 -33.86
CA VAL A 283 0.19 16.98 -33.63
C VAL A 283 1.44 16.43 -32.93
N ARG A 284 2.58 16.39 -33.64
CA ARG A 284 3.88 16.03 -33.06
C ARG A 284 4.46 17.20 -32.23
N PRO A 285 5.09 16.93 -31.07
CA PRO A 285 5.75 17.97 -30.28
C PRO A 285 7.07 18.44 -30.94
N PRO A 286 7.45 19.72 -30.76
CA PRO A 286 8.63 20.29 -31.38
C PRO A 286 9.93 19.75 -30.76
N SER A 287 10.89 19.40 -31.61
CA SER A 287 12.23 18.94 -31.21
C SER A 287 13.07 20.11 -30.67
N ARG A 288 13.80 19.89 -29.56
CA ARG A 288 14.75 20.85 -28.98
C ARG A 288 15.90 21.17 -29.95
N PRO A 289 16.32 22.44 -30.07
CA PRO A 289 17.52 22.81 -30.81
C PRO A 289 18.80 22.49 -30.01
N ARG A 290 19.88 22.18 -30.73
CA ARG A 290 21.25 22.07 -30.21
C ARG A 290 21.87 23.43 -29.99
#